data_AF-A0A2T2TFL8-F1
#
_entry.id   AF-A0A2T2TFL8-F1
#
_cell.length_a   1.000
_cell.length_b   1.000
_cell.length_c   1.000
_cell.angle_alpha   90.00
_cell.angle_beta   90.00
_cell.angle_gamma   90.00
#
_symmetry.space_group_name_H-M   'P 1'
#
loop_
_entity.id
_entity.type
_entity.pdbx_description
1 polymer ?
#
loop_
_entity_poly.entity_id
_entity_poly.type
_entity_poly.pdbx_seq_one_letter_code
_entity_poly.pdbx_strand_id
1 'polypeptide(L)'
;MEAAAPDLPRPFYDEWSRSRAPAAQALWHWHGALTEPIVPSGASVDSYFDEERGRAEAGAPLRLMPEDTWTAAYEACETHDLSHEWLGAQVEAARLYCGTMRFDQADEMETFVRLWALPHARLLAELAELTNSVQVGWVDELARGFFYLARLVSLPADLAKDRLFVPLEELRQYDVSVDQLRSGPATEAVQRLLWTQSVRVRDALQRGRSLVNDLSVRQRYTLRWYWHGALALIDELDRRDFDLWSELIDLSPVRRAEVYLLALFGQS
;
A
#
# COMPACT_ATOMS: atom_id res chain seq x y z
N MET A 1 3.37 -25.77 -0.13
CA MET A 1 4.10 -24.92 -1.08
C MET A 1 3.74 -23.51 -0.67
N GLU A 2 4.63 -22.82 0.03
CA GLU A 2 4.36 -21.48 0.55
C GLU A 2 4.22 -20.56 -0.67
N ALA A 3 2.99 -20.18 -0.99
CA ALA A 3 2.74 -19.24 -2.06
C ALA A 3 3.41 -17.94 -1.65
N ALA A 4 4.58 -17.66 -2.23
CA ALA A 4 5.21 -16.36 -2.10
C ALA A 4 4.15 -15.32 -2.49
N ALA A 5 3.91 -14.35 -1.60
CA ALA A 5 3.02 -13.25 -1.92
C ALA A 5 3.47 -12.67 -3.28
N PRO A 6 2.54 -12.34 -4.20
CA PRO A 6 2.93 -11.69 -5.44
C PRO A 6 3.80 -10.49 -5.10
N ASP A 7 4.92 -10.30 -5.80
CA ASP A 7 5.74 -9.10 -5.67
C ASP A 7 4.88 -7.94 -6.18
N LEU A 8 4.14 -7.35 -5.24
CA LEU A 8 3.21 -6.28 -5.53
C LEU A 8 4.02 -5.12 -6.11
N PRO A 9 3.52 -4.48 -7.17
CA PRO A 9 4.21 -3.34 -7.74
C PRO A 9 4.52 -2.31 -6.63
N ARG A 10 5.70 -1.70 -6.72
CA ARG A 10 6.11 -0.56 -5.89
C ARG A 10 6.05 0.69 -6.76
N PRO A 11 4.88 1.38 -6.84
CA PRO A 11 4.76 2.56 -7.67
C PRO A 11 5.80 3.60 -7.31
N PHE A 12 6.44 4.19 -8.32
CA PHE A 12 7.44 5.22 -8.13
C PHE A 12 8.61 4.70 -7.28
N TYR A 13 9.11 3.51 -7.58
CA TYR A 13 10.37 2.99 -7.00
C TYR A 13 11.56 3.45 -7.85
N ASP A 14 11.54 3.14 -9.16
CA ASP A 14 12.64 3.45 -10.09
C ASP A 14 12.33 4.63 -11.03
N GLU A 15 11.08 5.08 -11.10
CA GLU A 15 10.61 6.03 -12.12
C GLU A 15 10.94 7.50 -11.82
N TRP A 16 12.11 7.75 -11.24
CA TRP A 16 12.59 9.07 -10.81
C TRP A 16 13.81 9.53 -11.62
N SER A 17 14.15 10.82 -11.55
CA SER A 17 15.45 11.30 -12.07
C SER A 17 16.60 10.62 -11.33
N ARG A 18 17.81 10.62 -11.92
CA ARG A 18 19.00 10.09 -11.24
C ARG A 18 19.26 10.73 -9.87
N SER A 19 18.84 11.98 -9.69
CA SER A 19 18.98 12.70 -8.42
C SER A 19 17.96 12.32 -7.36
N ARG A 20 16.77 11.84 -7.74
CA ARG A 20 15.67 11.51 -6.81
C ARG A 20 15.44 10.00 -6.63
N ALA A 21 15.94 9.17 -7.53
CA ALA A 21 15.77 7.71 -7.47
C ALA A 21 16.33 7.08 -6.17
N PRO A 22 17.55 7.43 -5.70
CA PRO A 22 18.05 6.87 -4.45
C PRO A 22 17.16 7.18 -3.25
N ALA A 23 16.62 8.41 -3.19
CA ALA A 23 15.69 8.82 -2.15
C ALA A 23 14.39 8.00 -2.19
N ALA A 24 13.76 7.86 -3.36
CA ALA A 24 12.56 7.04 -3.50
C ALA A 24 12.77 5.57 -3.10
N GLN A 25 13.90 4.99 -3.49
CA GLN A 25 14.26 3.62 -3.10
C GLN A 25 14.46 3.49 -1.59
N ALA A 26 15.13 4.45 -0.95
CA ALA A 26 15.31 4.48 0.50
C ALA A 26 13.97 4.55 1.24
N LEU A 27 13.04 5.39 0.78
CA LEU A 27 11.68 5.49 1.35
C LEU A 27 10.89 4.18 1.22
N TRP A 28 11.03 3.46 0.11
CA TRP A 28 10.44 2.13 -0.08
C TRP A 28 11.10 1.05 0.77
N HIS A 29 12.42 1.09 0.94
CA HIS A 29 13.13 0.17 1.83
C HIS A 29 12.72 0.36 3.29
N TRP A 30 12.60 1.62 3.72
CA TRP A 30 12.01 1.99 5.00
C TRP A 30 10.60 1.39 5.18
N HIS A 31 9.70 1.67 4.23
CA HIS A 31 8.31 1.19 4.29
C HIS A 31 8.22 -0.34 4.33
N GLY A 32 9.05 -1.01 3.54
CA GLY A 32 9.13 -2.48 3.50
C GLY A 32 9.66 -3.07 4.80
N ALA A 33 10.72 -2.51 5.38
CA ALA A 33 11.32 -2.99 6.63
C ALA A 33 10.34 -2.95 7.81
N LEU A 34 9.43 -1.97 7.82
CA LEU A 34 8.39 -1.84 8.85
C LEU A 34 7.34 -2.98 8.84
N THR A 35 7.28 -3.80 7.78
CA THR A 35 6.36 -4.96 7.74
C THR A 35 6.86 -6.17 8.54
N GLU A 36 8.15 -6.16 8.91
CA GLU A 36 8.83 -7.17 9.73
C GLU A 36 9.80 -6.46 10.71
N PRO A 37 9.27 -5.67 11.66
CA PRO A 37 10.08 -4.85 12.54
C PRO A 37 10.88 -5.70 13.53
N ILE A 38 12.08 -5.26 13.86
CA ILE A 38 12.95 -5.85 14.88
C ILE A 38 12.43 -5.43 16.25
N VAL A 39 11.80 -6.34 16.98
CA VAL A 39 11.31 -6.08 18.35
C VAL A 39 12.06 -6.94 19.36
N PRO A 40 12.67 -6.36 20.40
CA PRO A 40 13.35 -7.14 21.44
C PRO A 40 12.40 -8.10 22.15
N SER A 41 12.85 -9.33 22.40
CA SER A 41 12.07 -10.33 23.13
C SER A 41 11.71 -9.82 24.53
N GLY A 42 10.42 -9.89 24.87
CA GLY A 42 9.89 -9.45 26.18
C GLY A 42 9.65 -7.95 26.32
N ALA A 43 9.92 -7.15 25.28
CA ALA A 43 9.50 -5.74 25.26
C ALA A 43 7.98 -5.63 25.12
N SER A 44 7.39 -4.61 25.76
CA SER A 44 6.02 -4.20 25.44
C SER A 44 6.01 -3.53 24.07
N VAL A 45 5.20 -4.06 23.15
CA VAL A 45 5.08 -3.55 21.77
C VAL A 45 4.70 -2.07 21.80
N ASP A 46 3.67 -1.69 22.54
CA ASP A 46 3.18 -0.31 22.52
C ASP A 46 4.23 0.70 22.98
N SER A 47 4.87 0.48 24.13
CA SER A 47 5.89 1.40 24.64
C SER A 47 7.13 1.44 23.74
N TYR A 48 7.49 0.30 23.14
CA TYR A 48 8.61 0.23 22.21
C TYR A 48 8.34 1.08 20.96
N PHE A 49 7.15 0.94 20.36
CA PHE A 49 6.79 1.70 19.16
C PHE A 49 6.54 3.18 19.46
N ASP A 50 6.05 3.55 20.64
CA ASP A 50 5.92 4.96 21.06
C ASP A 50 7.32 5.62 21.13
N GLU A 51 8.30 4.95 21.73
CA GLU A 51 9.70 5.42 21.76
C GLU A 51 10.29 5.51 20.35
N GLU A 52 10.15 4.46 19.55
CA GLU A 52 10.71 4.41 18.19
C GLU A 52 10.07 5.45 17.26
N ARG A 53 8.78 5.72 17.41
CA ARG A 53 8.11 6.81 16.70
C ARG A 53 8.72 8.15 17.06
N GLY A 54 8.87 8.45 18.36
CA GLY A 54 9.49 9.69 18.80
C GLY A 54 10.93 9.84 18.29
N ARG A 55 11.65 8.73 18.19
CA ARG A 55 12.99 8.69 17.57
C ARG A 55 12.95 8.98 16.07
N ALA A 56 11.99 8.42 15.34
CA ALA A 56 11.79 8.66 13.91
C ALA A 56 11.48 10.13 13.61
N GLU A 57 10.55 10.72 14.37
CA GLU A 57 10.16 12.13 14.22
C GLU A 57 11.31 13.09 14.58
N ALA A 58 12.20 12.69 15.49
CA ALA A 58 13.37 13.47 15.90
C ALA A 58 14.64 13.24 15.05
N GLY A 59 14.60 12.38 14.02
CA GLY A 59 15.78 12.01 13.23
C GLY A 59 16.85 11.24 14.04
N ALA A 60 16.45 10.52 15.09
CA ALA A 60 17.36 9.80 15.97
C ALA A 60 17.53 8.31 15.55
N PRO A 61 18.68 7.66 15.86
CA PRO A 61 19.02 6.31 15.35
C PRO A 61 18.05 5.18 15.72
N LEU A 62 17.39 4.51 14.78
CA LEU A 62 16.36 3.51 15.13
C LEU A 62 16.92 2.17 15.56
N ARG A 63 16.11 1.44 16.32
CA ARG A 63 16.36 0.07 16.78
C ARG A 63 15.49 -0.95 16.06
N LEU A 64 14.36 -0.54 15.50
CA LEU A 64 13.37 -1.44 14.91
C LEU A 64 13.69 -1.95 13.49
N MET A 65 14.76 -1.44 12.87
CA MET A 65 15.18 -1.83 11.52
C MET A 65 16.71 -1.69 11.35
N PRO A 66 17.31 -2.29 10.31
CA PRO A 66 18.76 -2.20 10.06
C PRO A 66 19.26 -0.76 9.92
N GLU A 67 20.50 -0.52 10.35
CA GLU A 67 21.14 0.80 10.32
C GLU A 67 21.14 1.44 8.92
N ASP A 68 21.59 0.69 7.92
CA ASP A 68 21.62 1.14 6.53
C ASP A 68 20.24 1.54 5.98
N THR A 69 19.16 0.99 6.52
CA THR A 69 17.79 1.28 6.06
C THR A 69 17.30 2.62 6.60
N TRP A 70 17.40 2.85 7.92
CA TRP A 70 16.91 4.09 8.50
C TRP A 70 17.84 5.27 8.19
N THR A 71 19.16 5.04 8.10
CA THR A 71 20.13 6.09 7.72
C THR A 71 19.85 6.61 6.31
N ALA A 72 19.64 5.72 5.33
CA ALA A 72 19.33 6.11 3.97
C ALA A 72 18.00 6.87 3.85
N ALA A 73 16.98 6.50 4.65
CA ALA A 73 15.71 7.21 4.68
C ALA A 73 15.84 8.62 5.28
N TYR A 74 16.63 8.78 6.35
CA TYR A 74 16.89 10.09 6.93
C TYR A 74 17.72 10.97 6.00
N GLU A 75 18.75 10.42 5.35
CA GLU A 75 19.53 11.16 4.34
C GLU A 75 18.64 11.64 3.19
N ALA A 76 17.66 10.82 2.76
CA ALA A 76 16.67 11.23 1.78
C ALA A 76 15.79 12.38 2.28
N CYS A 77 15.31 12.31 3.53
CA CYS A 77 14.55 13.40 4.17
C CYS A 77 15.36 14.69 4.28
N GLU A 78 16.60 14.62 4.73
CA GLU A 78 17.49 15.79 4.86
C GLU A 78 17.83 16.42 3.51
N THR A 79 18.17 15.59 2.51
CA THR A 79 18.58 16.05 1.18
C THR A 79 17.43 16.72 0.42
N HIS A 80 16.20 16.26 0.63
CA HIS A 80 15.02 16.70 -0.10
C HIS A 80 13.99 17.46 0.75
N ASP A 81 14.34 17.81 1.99
CA ASP A 81 13.47 18.53 2.93
C ASP A 81 12.11 17.83 3.13
N LEU A 82 12.12 16.50 3.27
CA LEU A 82 10.93 15.68 3.47
C LEU A 82 10.60 15.57 4.97
N SER A 83 9.31 15.51 5.30
CA SER A 83 8.87 15.48 6.70
C SER A 83 9.16 14.14 7.39
N HIS A 84 9.92 14.20 8.49
CA HIS A 84 10.13 13.06 9.40
C HIS A 84 8.84 12.61 10.11
N GLU A 85 7.81 13.46 10.19
CA GLU A 85 6.51 13.09 10.75
C GLU A 85 5.87 11.93 9.96
N TRP A 86 6.09 11.88 8.64
CA TRP A 86 5.60 10.78 7.82
C TRP A 86 6.33 9.46 8.04
N LEU A 87 7.61 9.52 8.45
CA LEU A 87 8.35 8.34 8.90
C LEU A 87 7.78 7.85 10.23
N GLY A 88 7.60 8.75 11.20
CA GLY A 88 7.00 8.44 12.50
C GLY A 88 5.59 7.86 12.41
N ALA A 89 4.74 8.39 11.52
CA ALA A 89 3.40 7.85 11.29
C ALA A 89 3.42 6.39 10.80
N GLN A 90 4.36 6.02 9.94
CA GLN A 90 4.50 4.63 9.50
C GLN A 90 4.98 3.73 10.64
N VAL A 91 5.88 4.21 11.51
CA VAL A 91 6.28 3.48 12.73
C VAL A 91 5.10 3.24 13.64
N GLU A 92 4.22 4.22 13.84
CA GLU A 92 2.99 4.07 14.63
C GLU A 92 2.15 2.88 14.14
N ALA A 93 1.89 2.81 12.84
CA ALA A 93 1.11 1.73 12.23
C ALA A 93 1.86 0.39 12.21
N ALA A 94 3.19 0.41 12.14
CA ALA A 94 4.03 -0.79 12.07
C ALA A 94 3.85 -1.72 13.27
N ARG A 95 3.43 -1.20 14.44
CA ARG A 95 3.18 -2.02 15.64
C ARG A 95 2.19 -3.16 15.40
N LEU A 96 1.22 -2.97 14.51
CA LEU A 96 0.23 -4.01 14.17
C LEU A 96 0.83 -5.17 13.39
N TYR A 97 2.03 -5.03 12.82
CA TYR A 97 2.74 -6.12 12.13
C TYR A 97 3.40 -7.12 13.09
N CYS A 98 3.48 -6.83 14.39
CA CYS A 98 4.08 -7.71 15.41
C CYS A 98 3.18 -8.89 15.82
N GLY A 99 1.95 -8.97 15.32
CA GLY A 99 1.02 -10.04 15.69
C GLY A 99 -0.13 -10.20 14.68
N THR A 100 -1.23 -10.76 15.16
CA THR A 100 -2.47 -10.91 14.39
C THR A 100 -3.03 -9.54 14.02
N MET A 101 -3.25 -9.32 12.73
CA MET A 101 -3.80 -8.06 12.23
C MET A 101 -5.26 -8.25 11.82
N ARG A 102 -6.14 -7.69 12.65
CA ARG A 102 -7.61 -7.66 12.48
C ARG A 102 -8.12 -6.29 12.91
N PHE A 103 -9.15 -5.82 12.22
CA PHE A 103 -9.85 -4.59 12.52
C PHE A 103 -11.30 -4.95 12.78
N ASP A 104 -11.85 -4.62 13.95
CA ASP A 104 -13.25 -4.96 14.21
C ASP A 104 -14.19 -4.05 13.40
N GLN A 105 -13.79 -2.78 13.26
CA GLN A 105 -14.56 -1.71 12.59
C GLN A 105 -13.77 -1.08 11.44
N ALA A 106 -14.47 -0.51 10.46
CA ALA A 106 -13.90 0.17 9.32
C ALA A 106 -13.03 1.37 9.71
N ASP A 107 -13.41 2.11 10.76
CA ASP A 107 -12.65 3.28 11.24
C ASP A 107 -11.26 2.92 11.81
N GLU A 108 -11.11 1.73 12.38
CA GLU A 108 -9.82 1.22 12.86
C GLU A 108 -8.91 0.93 11.68
N MET A 109 -9.45 0.28 10.65
CA MET A 109 -8.73 0.00 9.41
C MET A 109 -8.36 1.31 8.68
N GLU A 110 -9.28 2.26 8.62
CA GLU A 110 -9.06 3.58 8.05
C GLU A 110 -7.92 4.32 8.77
N THR A 111 -7.89 4.22 10.10
CA THR A 111 -6.81 4.78 10.91
C THR A 111 -5.47 4.13 10.60
N PHE A 112 -5.42 2.81 10.44
CA PHE A 112 -4.22 2.13 9.98
C PHE A 112 -3.77 2.63 8.61
N VAL A 113 -4.66 2.71 7.61
CA VAL A 113 -4.31 3.16 6.26
C VAL A 113 -3.78 4.60 6.27
N ARG A 114 -4.38 5.48 7.07
CA ARG A 114 -3.95 6.89 7.26
C ARG A 114 -2.56 7.03 7.88
N LEU A 115 -2.13 6.07 8.69
CA LEU A 115 -0.81 6.05 9.32
C LEU A 115 0.20 5.21 8.51
N TRP A 116 -0.27 4.33 7.64
CA TRP A 116 0.57 3.40 6.89
C TRP A 116 0.83 3.83 5.45
N ALA A 117 -0.20 3.78 4.59
CA ALA A 117 -0.05 3.97 3.15
C ALA A 117 0.02 5.45 2.77
N LEU A 118 -0.78 6.30 3.43
CA LEU A 118 -0.85 7.73 3.12
C LEU A 118 0.48 8.44 3.40
N PRO A 119 1.14 8.27 4.56
CA PRO A 119 2.39 8.96 4.85
C PRO A 119 3.52 8.56 3.91
N HIS A 120 3.58 7.28 3.50
CA HIS A 120 4.52 6.85 2.47
C HIS A 120 4.29 7.56 1.14
N ALA A 121 3.03 7.63 0.69
CA ALA A 121 2.68 8.33 -0.55
C ALA A 121 2.93 9.84 -0.46
N ARG A 122 2.75 10.45 0.72
CA ARG A 122 3.06 11.87 0.97
C ARG A 122 4.56 12.14 0.91
N LEU A 123 5.42 11.25 1.41
CA LEU A 123 6.88 11.37 1.23
C LEU A 123 7.27 11.36 -0.26
N LEU A 124 6.65 10.48 -1.06
CA LEU A 124 6.85 10.47 -2.50
C LEU A 124 6.28 11.73 -3.16
N ALA A 125 5.16 12.26 -2.67
CA ALA A 125 4.58 13.50 -3.19
C ALA A 125 5.46 14.73 -2.88
N GLU A 126 6.02 14.82 -1.67
CA GLU A 126 7.01 15.84 -1.28
C GLU A 126 8.27 15.73 -2.15
N LEU A 127 8.78 14.51 -2.39
CA LEU A 127 9.89 14.27 -3.31
C LEU A 127 9.55 14.68 -4.76
N ALA A 128 8.27 14.64 -5.14
CA ALA A 128 7.76 15.15 -6.41
C ALA A 128 7.44 16.66 -6.38
N GLU A 129 7.67 17.35 -5.26
CA GLU A 129 7.37 18.78 -5.01
C GLU A 129 5.86 19.10 -5.10
N LEU A 130 5.02 18.14 -4.76
CA LEU A 130 3.55 18.27 -4.70
C LEU A 130 3.13 18.65 -3.28
N THR A 131 2.95 19.93 -3.02
CA THR A 131 2.82 20.47 -1.65
C THR A 131 1.46 21.07 -1.33
N ASN A 132 0.60 21.31 -2.33
CA ASN A 132 -0.71 21.92 -2.05
C ASN A 132 -1.74 20.88 -1.58
N SER A 133 -2.70 21.32 -0.77
CA SER A 133 -3.66 20.44 -0.11
C SER A 133 -4.57 19.66 -1.07
N VAL A 134 -4.85 20.20 -2.26
CA VAL A 134 -5.67 19.51 -3.27
C VAL A 134 -4.90 18.33 -3.86
N GLN A 135 -3.62 18.55 -4.23
CA GLN A 135 -2.74 17.49 -4.71
C GLN A 135 -2.53 16.41 -3.65
N VAL A 136 -2.29 16.80 -2.40
CA VAL A 136 -2.17 15.85 -1.27
C VAL A 136 -3.44 15.03 -1.11
N GLY A 137 -4.62 15.64 -1.24
CA GLY A 137 -5.89 14.91 -1.24
C GLY A 137 -5.99 13.86 -2.35
N TRP A 138 -5.52 14.17 -3.57
CA TRP A 138 -5.48 13.18 -4.66
C TRP A 138 -4.45 12.08 -4.43
N VAL A 139 -3.28 12.42 -3.88
CA VAL A 139 -2.25 11.45 -3.48
C VAL A 139 -2.81 10.47 -2.47
N ASP A 140 -3.51 10.97 -1.44
CA ASP A 140 -4.10 10.13 -0.39
C ASP A 140 -5.11 9.12 -0.95
N GLU A 141 -5.98 9.56 -1.87
CA GLU A 141 -6.97 8.69 -2.52
C GLU A 141 -6.32 7.63 -3.43
N LEU A 142 -5.28 8.01 -4.19
CA LEU A 142 -4.49 7.04 -4.98
C LEU A 142 -3.79 6.03 -4.08
N ALA A 143 -3.14 6.49 -3.00
CA ALA A 143 -2.43 5.63 -2.04
C ALA A 143 -3.39 4.61 -1.43
N ARG A 144 -4.58 5.07 -1.04
CA ARG A 144 -5.67 4.24 -0.54
C ARG A 144 -6.11 3.19 -1.55
N GLY A 145 -6.38 3.60 -2.79
CA GLY A 145 -6.78 2.70 -3.88
C GLY A 145 -5.72 1.63 -4.13
N PHE A 146 -4.46 2.02 -4.31
CA PHE A 146 -3.36 1.07 -4.54
C PHE A 146 -3.15 0.13 -3.35
N PHE A 147 -3.20 0.65 -2.11
CA PHE A 147 -3.08 -0.18 -0.92
C PHE A 147 -4.18 -1.25 -0.86
N TYR A 148 -5.45 -0.86 -0.98
CA TYR A 148 -6.55 -1.81 -0.91
C TYR A 148 -6.54 -2.82 -2.06
N LEU A 149 -6.18 -2.39 -3.28
CA LEU A 149 -6.02 -3.33 -4.39
C LEU A 149 -4.93 -4.36 -4.09
N ALA A 150 -3.78 -3.90 -3.61
CA ALA A 150 -2.67 -4.75 -3.27
C ALA A 150 -3.07 -5.79 -2.22
N ARG A 151 -3.78 -5.37 -1.17
CA ARG A 151 -4.33 -6.25 -0.12
C ARG A 151 -5.41 -7.20 -0.62
N LEU A 152 -6.25 -6.77 -1.56
CA LEU A 152 -7.27 -7.63 -2.16
C LEU A 152 -6.63 -8.76 -2.97
N VAL A 153 -5.65 -8.43 -3.81
CA VAL A 153 -4.91 -9.41 -4.62
C VAL A 153 -4.06 -10.34 -3.75
N SER A 154 -3.50 -9.84 -2.64
CA SER A 154 -2.70 -10.64 -1.70
C SER A 154 -3.50 -11.33 -0.60
N LEU A 155 -4.84 -11.28 -0.61
CA LEU A 155 -5.67 -11.74 0.50
C LEU A 155 -5.32 -13.16 1.01
N PRO A 156 -5.14 -14.20 0.17
CA PRO A 156 -4.76 -15.52 0.67
C PRO A 156 -3.38 -15.54 1.37
N ALA A 157 -2.42 -14.79 0.83
CA ALA A 157 -1.07 -14.70 1.40
C ALA A 157 -1.07 -13.90 2.72
N ASP A 158 -1.87 -12.85 2.81
CA ASP A 158 -2.06 -12.08 4.05
C ASP A 158 -2.74 -12.96 5.13
N LEU A 159 -3.76 -13.73 4.75
CA LEU A 159 -4.42 -14.66 5.67
C LEU A 159 -3.49 -15.75 6.18
N ALA A 160 -2.57 -16.26 5.35
CA ALA A 160 -1.54 -17.20 5.78
C ALA A 160 -0.60 -16.62 6.86
N LYS A 161 -0.48 -15.29 6.93
CA LYS A 161 0.28 -14.54 7.94
C LYS A 161 -0.60 -13.98 9.06
N ASP A 162 -1.85 -14.45 9.19
CA ASP A 162 -2.84 -13.95 10.16
C ASP A 162 -3.17 -12.46 10.03
N ARG A 163 -3.12 -11.95 8.79
CA ARG A 163 -3.48 -10.55 8.44
C ARG A 163 -4.74 -10.54 7.59
N LEU A 164 -5.65 -9.60 7.88
CA LEU A 164 -6.88 -9.43 7.12
C LEU A 164 -7.17 -7.94 7.04
N PHE A 165 -7.15 -7.44 5.81
CA PHE A 165 -7.39 -6.05 5.48
C PHE A 165 -8.83 -5.86 4.99
N VAL A 166 -9.77 -6.43 5.74
CA VAL A 166 -11.21 -6.26 5.61
C VAL A 166 -11.77 -6.25 7.05
N PRO A 167 -12.56 -5.24 7.45
CA PRO A 167 -13.11 -5.18 8.80
C PRO A 167 -14.00 -6.38 9.13
N LEU A 168 -13.95 -6.85 10.38
CA LEU A 168 -14.77 -7.97 10.84
C LEU A 168 -16.27 -7.63 10.82
N GLU A 169 -16.64 -6.36 11.01
CA GLU A 169 -18.02 -5.93 10.82
C GLU A 169 -18.54 -6.16 9.40
N GLU A 170 -17.70 -6.00 8.39
CA GLU A 170 -18.09 -6.24 7.00
C GLU A 170 -18.24 -7.73 6.74
N LEU A 171 -17.34 -8.56 7.30
CA LEU A 171 -17.52 -10.01 7.25
C LEU A 171 -18.89 -10.43 7.82
N ARG A 172 -19.29 -9.86 8.96
CA ARG A 172 -20.61 -10.10 9.58
C ARG A 172 -21.76 -9.62 8.68
N GLN A 173 -21.64 -8.48 8.01
CA GLN A 173 -22.66 -7.95 7.09
C GLN A 173 -22.90 -8.86 5.88
N TYR A 174 -21.85 -9.53 5.39
CA TYR A 174 -21.92 -10.45 4.25
C TYR A 174 -22.13 -11.92 4.65
N ASP A 175 -22.23 -12.23 5.94
CA ASP A 175 -22.30 -13.59 6.49
C ASP A 175 -21.10 -14.46 6.06
N VAL A 176 -19.91 -13.85 6.09
CA VAL A 176 -18.62 -14.48 5.75
C VAL A 176 -17.82 -14.71 7.02
N SER A 177 -17.18 -15.88 7.15
CA SER A 177 -16.22 -16.13 8.22
C SER A 177 -14.77 -16.00 7.74
N VAL A 178 -13.85 -15.73 8.67
CA VAL A 178 -12.42 -15.72 8.37
C VAL A 178 -11.96 -17.09 7.85
N ASP A 179 -12.53 -18.18 8.36
CA ASP A 179 -12.17 -19.54 7.94
C ASP A 179 -12.61 -19.82 6.49
N GLN A 180 -13.77 -19.30 6.06
CA GLN A 180 -14.19 -19.38 4.66
C GLN A 180 -13.21 -18.66 3.74
N LEU A 181 -12.72 -17.48 4.14
CA LEU A 181 -11.70 -16.76 3.38
C LEU A 181 -10.35 -17.50 3.37
N ARG A 182 -10.03 -18.28 4.40
CA ARG A 182 -8.80 -19.10 4.42
C ARG A 182 -8.90 -20.33 3.55
N SER A 183 -10.04 -21.05 3.59
CA SER A 183 -10.17 -22.33 2.91
C SER A 183 -10.29 -22.17 1.39
N GLY A 184 -10.95 -21.09 0.94
CA GLY A 184 -11.41 -20.99 -0.44
C GLY A 184 -12.30 -22.18 -0.86
N PRO A 185 -12.69 -22.28 -2.14
CA PRO A 185 -12.78 -21.16 -3.09
C PRO A 185 -13.83 -20.12 -2.64
N ALA A 186 -13.97 -19.01 -3.36
CA ALA A 186 -14.98 -18.02 -3.04
C ALA A 186 -16.40 -18.62 -3.11
N THR A 187 -17.15 -18.52 -2.02
CA THR A 187 -18.61 -18.69 -2.03
C THR A 187 -19.27 -17.43 -2.61
N GLU A 188 -20.55 -17.49 -2.99
CA GLU A 188 -21.28 -16.30 -3.46
C GLU A 188 -21.25 -15.13 -2.45
N ALA A 189 -21.25 -15.42 -1.15
CA ALA A 189 -21.12 -14.41 -0.10
C ALA A 189 -19.74 -13.74 -0.11
N VAL A 190 -18.68 -14.54 -0.26
CA VAL A 190 -17.30 -14.04 -0.40
C VAL A 190 -17.15 -13.22 -1.67
N GLN A 191 -17.70 -13.68 -2.80
CA GLN A 191 -17.66 -12.94 -4.07
C GLN A 191 -18.31 -11.56 -3.94
N ARG A 192 -19.50 -11.47 -3.31
CA ARG A 192 -20.17 -10.18 -3.08
C ARG A 192 -19.36 -9.24 -2.18
N LEU A 193 -18.72 -9.78 -1.14
CA LEU A 193 -17.81 -9.02 -0.27
C LEU A 193 -16.62 -8.47 -1.07
N LEU A 194 -15.91 -9.33 -1.81
CA LEU A 194 -14.73 -8.95 -2.58
C LEU A 194 -15.05 -7.99 -3.73
N TRP A 195 -16.20 -8.18 -4.39
CA TRP A 195 -16.73 -7.25 -5.38
C TRP A 195 -16.92 -5.85 -4.77
N THR A 196 -17.54 -5.78 -3.58
CA THR A 196 -17.73 -4.50 -2.87
C THR A 196 -16.40 -3.82 -2.54
N GLN A 197 -15.40 -4.60 -2.09
CA GLN A 197 -14.06 -4.05 -1.88
C GLN A 197 -13.46 -3.52 -3.19
N SER A 198 -13.60 -4.24 -4.30
CA SER A 198 -13.08 -3.82 -5.61
C SER A 198 -13.73 -2.52 -6.12
N VAL A 199 -15.02 -2.30 -5.82
CA VAL A 199 -15.71 -1.03 -6.14
C VAL A 199 -15.09 0.12 -5.35
N ARG A 200 -14.82 -0.05 -4.05
CA ARG A 200 -14.16 0.97 -3.23
C ARG A 200 -12.75 1.30 -3.71
N VAL A 201 -12.01 0.28 -4.15
CA VAL A 201 -10.70 0.49 -4.81
C VAL A 201 -10.86 1.37 -6.04
N ARG A 202 -11.79 1.03 -6.94
CA ARG A 202 -12.03 1.78 -8.18
C ARG A 202 -12.41 3.24 -7.89
N ASP A 203 -13.26 3.47 -6.89
CA ASP A 203 -13.68 4.81 -6.47
C ASP A 203 -12.51 5.64 -5.94
N ALA A 204 -11.67 5.07 -5.07
CA ALA A 204 -10.49 5.76 -4.53
C ALA A 204 -9.50 6.12 -5.65
N LEU A 205 -9.18 5.18 -6.55
CA LEU A 205 -8.32 5.45 -7.71
C LEU A 205 -8.89 6.56 -8.61
N GLN A 206 -10.21 6.58 -8.81
CA GLN A 206 -10.87 7.60 -9.63
C GLN A 206 -10.87 8.98 -8.97
N ARG A 207 -10.96 9.08 -7.64
CA ARG A 207 -10.90 10.37 -6.91
C ARG A 207 -9.53 11.03 -6.99
N GLY A 208 -8.45 10.25 -7.01
CA GLY A 208 -7.10 10.78 -7.12
C GLY A 208 -6.58 10.93 -8.56
N ARG A 209 -7.37 10.52 -9.57
CA ARG A 209 -7.04 10.57 -11.01
C ARG A 209 -6.48 11.93 -11.47
N SER A 210 -7.04 13.03 -10.97
CA SER A 210 -6.68 14.39 -11.41
C SER A 210 -5.20 14.75 -11.17
N LEU A 211 -4.50 14.04 -10.27
CA LEU A 211 -3.07 14.22 -10.01
C LEU A 211 -2.22 14.12 -11.27
N VAL A 212 -2.64 13.31 -12.25
CA VAL A 212 -1.94 13.10 -13.54
C VAL A 212 -1.63 14.42 -14.28
N ASN A 213 -2.47 15.45 -14.09
CA ASN A 213 -2.33 16.73 -14.76
C ASN A 213 -1.19 17.58 -14.18
N ASP A 214 -0.86 17.36 -12.90
CA ASP A 214 0.09 18.16 -12.13
C ASP A 214 1.48 17.54 -12.07
N LEU A 215 1.63 16.31 -12.58
CA LEU A 215 2.90 15.59 -12.62
C LEU A 215 3.77 15.98 -13.82
N SER A 216 5.09 15.84 -13.63
CA SER A 216 6.07 15.88 -14.73
C SER A 216 5.76 14.78 -15.76
N VAL A 217 6.24 14.93 -17.01
CA VAL A 217 5.94 13.97 -18.09
C VAL A 217 6.30 12.52 -17.71
N ARG A 218 7.44 12.32 -17.04
CA ARG A 218 7.87 10.98 -16.58
C ARG A 218 6.92 10.42 -15.52
N GLN A 219 6.67 11.17 -14.45
CA GLN A 219 5.79 10.72 -13.36
C GLN A 219 4.34 10.56 -13.82
N ARG A 220 3.87 11.41 -14.74
CA ARG A 220 2.56 11.31 -15.38
C ARG A 220 2.41 9.97 -16.09
N TYR A 221 3.39 9.60 -16.90
CA TYR A 221 3.39 8.30 -17.58
C TYR A 221 3.36 7.15 -16.56
N THR A 222 4.22 7.21 -15.54
CA THR A 222 4.26 6.23 -14.46
C THR A 222 2.92 6.08 -13.75
N LEU A 223 2.28 7.20 -13.37
CA LEU A 223 0.97 7.17 -12.72
C LEU A 223 -0.07 6.52 -13.63
N ARG A 224 -0.12 6.88 -14.92
CA ARG A 224 -1.05 6.27 -15.87
C ARG A 224 -0.83 4.77 -16.01
N TRP A 225 0.43 4.34 -16.07
CA TRP A 225 0.78 2.92 -16.15
C TRP A 225 0.24 2.15 -14.93
N TYR A 226 0.53 2.60 -13.71
CA TYR A 226 0.03 1.93 -12.52
C TYR A 226 -1.48 2.03 -12.37
N TRP A 227 -2.07 3.18 -12.71
CA TRP A 227 -3.51 3.37 -12.61
C TRP A 227 -4.29 2.50 -13.60
N HIS A 228 -3.89 2.46 -14.87
CA HIS A 228 -4.50 1.54 -15.84
C HIS A 228 -4.22 0.08 -15.50
N GLY A 229 -3.04 -0.24 -14.98
CA GLY A 229 -2.72 -1.58 -14.48
C GLY A 229 -3.63 -2.00 -13.32
N ALA A 230 -3.90 -1.08 -12.39
CA ALA A 230 -4.81 -1.32 -11.28
C ALA A 230 -6.25 -1.55 -11.74
N LEU A 231 -6.75 -0.75 -12.69
CA LEU A 231 -8.08 -0.94 -13.28
C LEU A 231 -8.17 -2.29 -14.02
N ALA A 232 -7.14 -2.65 -14.80
CA ALA A 232 -7.09 -3.93 -15.48
C ALA A 232 -7.06 -5.12 -14.49
N LEU A 233 -6.38 -4.98 -13.34
CA LEU A 233 -6.40 -6.00 -12.29
C LEU A 233 -7.78 -6.14 -11.67
N ILE A 234 -8.48 -5.04 -11.41
CA ILE A 234 -9.86 -5.08 -10.90
C ILE A 234 -10.78 -5.82 -11.91
N ASP A 235 -10.63 -5.53 -13.19
CA ASP A 235 -11.42 -6.20 -14.23
C ASP A 235 -11.08 -7.70 -14.34
N GLU A 236 -9.82 -8.07 -14.11
CA GLU A 236 -9.40 -9.48 -14.05
C GLU A 236 -9.95 -10.20 -12.81
N LEU A 237 -10.05 -9.52 -11.66
CA LEU A 237 -10.72 -10.06 -10.47
C LEU A 237 -12.18 -10.37 -10.76
N ASP A 238 -12.89 -9.43 -11.40
CA ASP A 238 -14.30 -9.61 -11.79
C ASP A 238 -14.47 -10.76 -12.79
N ARG A 239 -13.58 -10.84 -13.81
CA ARG A 239 -13.58 -11.91 -14.82
C ARG A 239 -13.35 -13.32 -14.23
N ARG A 240 -12.67 -13.41 -13.08
CA ARG A 240 -12.41 -14.66 -12.36
C ARG A 240 -13.44 -14.95 -11.28
N ASP A 241 -14.54 -14.21 -11.23
CA ASP A 241 -15.54 -14.29 -10.16
C ASP A 241 -14.87 -14.21 -8.77
N PHE A 242 -13.83 -13.38 -8.65
CA PHE A 242 -13.00 -13.19 -7.46
C PHE A 242 -12.36 -14.47 -6.91
N ASP A 243 -12.05 -15.45 -7.76
CA ASP A 243 -11.22 -16.59 -7.37
C ASP A 243 -9.75 -16.17 -7.19
N LEU A 244 -9.37 -15.98 -5.91
CA LEU A 244 -8.02 -15.63 -5.48
C LEU A 244 -7.16 -16.84 -5.09
N TRP A 245 -7.76 -18.03 -4.94
CA TRP A 245 -7.10 -19.17 -4.28
C TRP A 245 -6.55 -20.19 -5.28
N SER A 246 -7.21 -20.35 -6.44
CA SER A 246 -6.80 -21.36 -7.43
C SER A 246 -5.49 -21.01 -8.13
N GLU A 247 -5.26 -19.73 -8.41
CA GLU A 247 -4.06 -19.23 -9.08
C GLU A 247 -3.79 -17.79 -8.63
N LEU A 248 -2.50 -17.39 -8.64
CA LEU A 248 -2.14 -16.00 -8.45
C LEU A 248 -2.81 -15.12 -9.50
N ILE A 249 -3.31 -13.96 -9.05
CA ILE A 249 -3.85 -12.95 -9.95
C ILE A 249 -2.70 -12.27 -10.65
N ASP A 250 -2.69 -12.38 -11.98
CA ASP A 250 -1.76 -11.68 -12.83
C ASP A 250 -2.44 -11.26 -14.13
N LEU A 251 -1.95 -10.16 -14.71
CA LEU A 251 -2.38 -9.70 -16.02
C LEU A 251 -1.69 -10.52 -17.11
N SER A 252 -2.48 -11.03 -18.04
CA SER A 252 -1.96 -11.69 -19.24
C SER A 252 -1.05 -10.74 -20.05
N PRO A 253 -0.11 -11.27 -20.85
CA PRO A 253 0.77 -10.43 -21.67
C PRO A 253 0.01 -9.45 -22.59
N VAL A 254 -1.16 -9.87 -23.09
CA VAL A 254 -2.05 -9.02 -23.91
C VAL A 254 -2.61 -7.87 -23.09
N ARG A 255 -3.15 -8.15 -21.88
CA ARG A 255 -3.64 -7.10 -20.98
C ARG A 255 -2.54 -6.14 -20.54
N ARG A 256 -1.33 -6.65 -20.26
CA ARG A 256 -0.16 -5.80 -19.96
C ARG A 256 0.19 -4.88 -21.14
N ALA A 257 0.11 -5.38 -22.38
CA ALA A 257 0.32 -4.57 -23.58
C ALA A 257 -0.79 -3.52 -23.79
N GLU A 258 -2.06 -3.86 -23.50
CA GLU A 258 -3.16 -2.88 -23.53
C GLU A 258 -2.95 -1.77 -22.50
N VAL A 259 -2.58 -2.12 -21.26
CA VAL A 259 -2.22 -1.15 -20.21
C VAL A 259 -1.08 -0.25 -20.68
N TYR A 260 -0.11 -0.79 -21.43
CA TYR A 260 1.02 -0.03 -21.96
C TYR A 260 0.57 1.00 -22.99
N LEU A 261 -0.29 0.58 -23.91
CA LEU A 261 -0.85 1.47 -24.93
C LEU A 261 -1.73 2.56 -24.30
N LEU A 262 -2.53 2.22 -23.29
CA LEU A 262 -3.33 3.19 -22.54
C LEU A 262 -2.45 4.17 -21.76
N ALA A 263 -1.36 3.72 -21.15
CA ALA A 263 -0.43 4.62 -20.45
C ALA A 263 0.21 5.65 -21.41
N LEU A 264 0.53 5.23 -22.63
CA LEU A 264 1.13 6.08 -23.67
C LEU A 264 0.12 7.01 -24.36
N PHE A 265 -1.06 6.49 -24.73
CA PHE A 265 -1.99 7.16 -25.65
C PHE A 265 -3.37 7.44 -25.05
N GLY A 266 -3.68 6.85 -23.89
CA GLY A 266 -4.95 7.02 -23.19
C GLY A 266 -5.15 8.46 -22.73
N GLN A 267 -6.37 8.96 -22.91
CA GLN A 267 -6.75 10.25 -22.34
C GLN A 267 -6.91 10.14 -20.82
N SER A 268 -6.49 11.21 -20.14
CA SER A 268 -6.59 11.38 -18.69
C SER A 268 -7.97 11.75 -18.24
#